data_AF-A0A411MHM6-F1
#
_entry.id   AF-A0A411MHM6-F1
#
_cell.length_a   1.000
_cell.length_b   1.000
_cell.length_c   1.000
_cell.angle_alpha   90.00
_cell.angle_beta   90.00
_cell.angle_gamma   90.00
#
_symmetry.space_group_name_H-M   'P 1'
#
loop_
_entity.id
_entity.type
_entity.pdbx_description
1 polymer ?
#
loop_
_entity_poly.entity_id
_entity_poly.type
_entity_poly.pdbx_seq_one_letter_code
_entity_poly.pdbx_strand_id
1 'polypeptide(L)'
;MDQNTSNWKGTALALGVIGCITLIGYIIYYTIKVNVFLFWDYTAFTYIIICLGLVSLSMLGTFLLNHQNPDTNVFGSLLLLAMAGITQAIFDLELSVFLCLAGLYAAGVIGLAIGFANKRAVEAAEADEPL
;
A
#
# COMPACT_ATOMS: atom_id res chain seq x y z
N MET A 1 -23.29 -2.46 7.23
CA MET A 1 -21.85 -2.53 7.54
C MET A 1 -21.71 -2.45 9.05
N ASP A 2 -21.19 -3.50 9.69
CA ASP A 2 -20.94 -3.47 11.13
C ASP A 2 -19.91 -2.40 11.47
N GLN A 3 -20.15 -1.64 12.54
CA GLN A 3 -19.27 -0.55 13.01
C GLN A 3 -17.82 -1.02 13.27
N ASN A 4 -17.64 -2.32 13.52
CA ASN A 4 -16.31 -2.94 13.58
C ASN A 4 -15.59 -2.91 12.23
N THR A 5 -16.24 -3.30 11.14
CA THR A 5 -15.62 -3.31 9.79
C THR A 5 -15.23 -1.92 9.30
N SER A 6 -15.95 -0.85 9.69
CA SER A 6 -15.55 0.52 9.34
C SER A 6 -14.28 0.95 10.06
N ASN A 7 -14.09 0.56 11.33
CA ASN A 7 -12.90 0.90 12.11
C ASN A 7 -11.64 0.22 11.56
N TRP A 8 -11.75 -1.05 11.17
CA TRP A 8 -10.63 -1.78 10.55
C TRP A 8 -10.26 -1.23 9.19
N LYS A 9 -11.25 -0.80 8.39
CA LYS A 9 -11.01 -0.14 7.10
C LYS A 9 -10.26 1.19 7.27
N GLY A 10 -10.66 2.00 8.25
CA GLY A 10 -9.95 3.22 8.60
C GLY A 10 -8.52 2.97 9.10
N THR A 11 -8.32 1.89 9.86
CA THR A 11 -7.00 1.46 10.33
C THR A 11 -6.10 1.05 9.16
N ALA A 12 -6.61 0.26 8.21
CA ALA A 12 -5.88 -0.12 7.01
C ALA A 12 -5.46 1.10 6.19
N LEU A 13 -6.36 2.08 6.04
CA LEU A 13 -6.07 3.33 5.35
C LEU A 13 -4.96 4.12 6.07
N ALA A 14 -5.07 4.30 7.39
CA ALA A 14 -4.07 5.01 8.18
C ALA A 14 -2.68 4.35 8.09
N LEU A 15 -2.62 3.01 8.17
CA LEU A 15 -1.38 2.26 8.01
C LEU A 15 -0.78 2.38 6.61
N GLY A 16 -1.62 2.35 5.56
CA GLY A 16 -1.18 2.56 4.18
C GLY A 16 -0.60 3.96 3.98
N VAL A 17 -1.24 4.99 4.54
CA VAL A 17 -0.74 6.37 4.50
C VAL A 17 0.59 6.51 5.25
N ILE A 18 0.71 5.93 6.45
CA ILE A 18 1.97 5.93 7.22
C ILE A 18 3.07 5.22 6.43
N GLY A 19 2.76 4.09 5.78
CA GLY A 19 3.68 3.38 4.90
C GLY A 19 4.18 4.24 3.73
N CYS A 20 3.28 4.98 3.09
CA CYS A 20 3.62 5.92 2.01
C CYS A 20 4.48 7.10 2.51
N ILE A 21 4.15 7.70 3.65
CA ILE A 21 4.91 8.83 4.22
C ILE A 21 6.32 8.40 4.59
N THR A 22 6.46 7.23 5.21
CA THR A 22 7.76 6.68 5.58
C THR A 22 8.61 6.34 4.35
N LEU A 23 8.00 5.83 3.28
CA LEU A 23 8.68 5.63 1.99
C LEU A 23 9.18 6.95 1.40
N ILE A 24 8.36 8.01 1.41
CA ILE A 24 8.77 9.35 0.95
C ILE A 24 9.95 9.88 1.78
N GLY A 25 9.88 9.74 3.11
CA GLY A 25 10.95 10.16 4.01
C GLY A 25 12.27 9.44 3.71
N TYR A 26 12.21 8.14 3.45
CA TYR A 26 13.38 7.35 3.04
C TYR A 26 13.96 7.84 1.71
N ILE A 27 13.11 8.10 0.70
CA ILE A 27 13.55 8.61 -0.61
C ILE A 27 14.27 9.96 -0.45
N ILE A 28 13.74 10.87 0.37
CA ILE A 28 14.37 12.16 0.64
C ILE A 28 15.73 11.95 1.32
N TYR A 29 15.81 11.11 2.34
CA TYR A 29 17.06 10.81 3.04
C TYR A 29 18.11 10.21 2.10
N TYR A 30 17.73 9.21 1.30
CA TYR A 30 18.60 8.58 0.32
C TYR A 30 19.08 9.59 -0.74
N THR A 31 18.17 10.41 -1.26
CA THR A 31 18.49 11.44 -2.26
C THR A 31 19.46 12.49 -1.69
N ILE A 32 19.29 12.91 -0.44
CA ILE A 32 20.23 13.84 0.24
C ILE A 32 21.61 13.19 0.38
N LYS A 33 21.67 11.93 0.83
CA LYS A 33 22.93 11.19 0.98
C LYS A 33 23.69 11.05 -0.34
N VAL A 34 22.98 10.74 -1.42
CA VAL A 34 23.56 10.59 -2.77
C VAL A 34 23.95 11.95 -3.36
N ASN A 35 23.16 13.02 -3.15
CA ASN A 35 23.48 14.38 -3.64
C ASN A 35 24.73 15.00 -3.02
N VAL A 36 25.13 14.57 -1.81
CA VAL A 36 26.41 15.02 -1.21
C VAL A 36 27.61 14.51 -2.02
N PHE A 37 27.45 13.43 -2.80
CA PHE A 37 28.45 12.91 -3.73
C PHE A 37 28.09 13.33 -5.15
N LEU A 38 28.70 14.45 -5.56
CA LEU A 38 28.46 15.26 -6.76
C LEU A 38 28.66 14.52 -8.10
N PHE A 39 27.85 13.51 -8.43
CA PHE A 39 27.67 12.99 -9.80
C PHE A 39 26.24 12.46 -9.95
N TRP A 40 25.38 13.22 -10.63
CA TRP A 40 24.07 12.76 -11.11
C TRP A 40 24.29 11.80 -12.27
N ASP A 41 24.63 10.57 -11.94
CA ASP A 41 24.73 9.49 -12.91
C ASP A 41 23.32 9.00 -13.30
N TYR A 42 23.17 8.47 -14.51
CA TYR A 42 21.90 7.95 -15.05
C TYR A 42 21.24 6.96 -14.06
N THR A 43 22.07 6.17 -13.38
CA THR A 43 21.69 5.24 -12.33
C THR A 43 20.93 5.91 -11.18
N ALA A 44 21.38 7.08 -10.70
CA ALA A 44 20.72 7.79 -9.60
C ALA A 44 19.33 8.29 -10.01
N PHE A 45 19.18 8.76 -11.25
CA PHE A 45 17.89 9.15 -11.81
C PHE A 45 16.91 7.98 -11.91
N THR A 46 17.38 6.82 -12.36
CA THR A 46 16.56 5.60 -12.43
C THR A 46 16.04 5.20 -11.04
N TYR A 47 16.87 5.26 -10.01
CA TYR A 47 16.44 4.98 -8.63
C TYR A 47 15.35 5.95 -8.15
N ILE A 48 15.49 7.25 -8.41
CA ILE A 48 14.48 8.26 -8.04
C ILE A 48 13.15 7.97 -8.73
N ILE A 49 13.17 7.61 -10.02
CA ILE A 49 11.96 7.29 -10.78
C ILE A 49 11.27 6.04 -10.23
N ILE A 50 12.03 4.98 -9.93
CA ILE A 50 11.49 3.75 -9.33
C ILE A 50 10.83 4.06 -7.98
N CYS A 51 11.52 4.82 -7.14
CA CYS A 51 11.02 5.29 -5.85
C CYS A 51 9.71 6.08 -5.97
N LEU A 52 9.64 7.04 -6.89
CA LEU A 52 8.41 7.80 -7.17
C LEU A 52 7.28 6.91 -7.68
N GLY A 53 7.60 5.93 -8.53
CA GLY A 53 6.65 4.92 -8.99
C GLY A 53 6.06 4.10 -7.84
N LEU A 54 6.92 3.62 -6.93
CA LEU A 54 6.49 2.85 -5.75
C LEU A 54 5.58 3.67 -4.83
N VAL A 55 5.92 4.92 -4.56
CA VAL A 55 5.06 5.83 -3.76
C VAL A 55 3.72 6.03 -4.44
N SER A 56 3.73 6.31 -5.76
CA SER A 56 2.49 6.62 -6.50
C SER A 56 1.56 5.41 -6.56
N LEU A 57 2.09 4.22 -6.81
CA LEU A 57 1.33 2.97 -6.81
C LEU A 57 0.85 2.58 -5.42
N SER A 58 1.64 2.82 -4.38
CA SER A 58 1.24 2.58 -2.98
C SER A 58 0.14 3.55 -2.54
N MET A 59 0.21 4.83 -2.93
CA MET A 59 -0.89 5.77 -2.71
C MET A 59 -2.15 5.36 -3.45
N LEU A 60 -2.02 4.92 -4.71
CA LEU A 60 -3.15 4.42 -5.50
C LEU A 60 -3.79 3.21 -4.81
N GLY A 61 -3.00 2.22 -4.35
CA GLY A 61 -3.50 1.07 -3.61
C GLY A 61 -4.22 1.47 -2.32
N THR A 62 -3.67 2.44 -1.58
CA THR A 62 -4.28 3.01 -0.36
C THR A 62 -5.60 3.72 -0.66
N PHE A 63 -5.71 4.41 -1.79
CA PHE A 63 -6.96 5.05 -2.21
C PHE A 63 -8.02 4.01 -2.60
N LEU A 64 -7.61 2.98 -3.35
CA LEU A 64 -8.49 1.89 -3.79
C LEU A 64 -9.04 1.06 -2.63
N LEU A 65 -8.29 0.92 -1.53
CA LEU A 65 -8.78 0.34 -0.27
C LEU A 65 -10.01 1.05 0.29
N ASN A 66 -10.13 2.37 0.07
CA ASN A 66 -11.29 3.13 0.56
C ASN A 66 -12.54 2.93 -0.30
N HIS A 67 -12.41 2.34 -1.49
CA HIS A 67 -13.51 2.21 -2.43
C HIS A 67 -14.64 1.35 -1.86
N GLN A 68 -15.89 1.65 -2.23
CA GLN A 68 -17.07 0.93 -1.75
C GLN A 68 -17.26 -0.42 -2.46
N ASN A 69 -16.81 -0.52 -3.71
CA ASN A 69 -16.84 -1.77 -4.46
C ASN A 69 -15.83 -2.78 -3.86
N PRO A 70 -16.27 -3.98 -3.46
CA PRO A 70 -15.41 -4.99 -2.85
C PRO A 70 -14.29 -5.47 -3.77
N ASP A 71 -14.52 -5.60 -5.08
CA ASP A 71 -13.48 -6.03 -6.02
C ASP A 71 -12.36 -4.98 -6.14
N THR A 72 -12.73 -3.70 -6.16
CA THR A 72 -11.77 -2.59 -6.17
C THR A 72 -10.95 -2.54 -4.87
N ASN A 73 -11.58 -2.82 -3.72
CA ASN A 73 -10.90 -2.89 -2.44
C ASN A 73 -9.89 -4.06 -2.40
N VAL A 74 -10.29 -5.25 -2.86
CA VAL A 74 -9.38 -6.41 -2.96
C VAL A 74 -8.22 -6.11 -3.90
N PHE A 75 -8.47 -5.48 -5.05
CA PHE A 75 -7.41 -5.07 -5.96
C PHE A 75 -6.45 -4.05 -5.33
N GLY A 76 -6.96 -3.03 -4.64
CA GLY A 76 -6.13 -2.06 -3.91
C GLY A 76 -5.25 -2.70 -2.84
N SER A 77 -5.81 -3.69 -2.13
CA SER A 77 -5.11 -4.47 -1.11
C SER A 77 -3.99 -5.33 -1.70
N LEU A 78 -4.26 -6.02 -2.81
CA LEU A 78 -3.26 -6.79 -3.54
C LEU A 78 -2.16 -5.89 -4.11
N LEU A 79 -2.52 -4.71 -4.62
CA LEU A 79 -1.56 -3.73 -5.10
C LEU A 79 -0.62 -3.28 -3.99
N LEU A 80 -1.13 -3.00 -2.79
CA LEU A 80 -0.27 -2.67 -1.63
C LEU A 80 0.67 -3.81 -1.26
N LEU A 81 0.20 -5.06 -1.25
CA LEU A 81 1.06 -6.22 -0.97
C LEU A 81 2.14 -6.40 -2.03
N ALA A 82 1.78 -6.22 -3.31
CA ALA A 82 2.74 -6.28 -4.41
C ALA A 82 3.79 -5.16 -4.27
N MET A 83 3.38 -3.93 -3.95
CA MET A 83 4.31 -2.83 -3.72
C MET A 83 5.19 -3.06 -2.51
N ALA A 84 4.67 -3.63 -1.41
CA ALA A 84 5.46 -4.02 -0.25
C ALA A 84 6.53 -5.05 -0.64
N GLY A 85 6.15 -6.09 -1.40
CA GLY A 85 7.09 -7.11 -1.88
C GLY A 85 8.15 -6.56 -2.82
N ILE A 86 7.79 -5.69 -3.77
CA ILE A 86 8.75 -5.05 -4.67
C ILE A 86 9.68 -4.11 -3.89
N THR A 87 9.15 -3.33 -2.96
CA THR A 87 9.94 -2.45 -2.08
C THR A 87 10.93 -3.27 -1.26
N GLN A 88 10.50 -4.39 -0.67
CA GLN A 88 11.38 -5.30 0.05
C GLN A 88 12.44 -5.94 -0.86
N ALA A 89 12.11 -6.27 -2.11
CA ALA A 89 13.08 -6.83 -3.06
C ALA A 89 14.15 -5.82 -3.49
N ILE A 90 13.81 -4.53 -3.58
CA ILE A 90 14.72 -3.47 -4.01
C ILE A 90 15.61 -2.98 -2.87
N PHE A 91 15.04 -2.82 -1.66
CA PHE A 91 15.72 -2.20 -0.52
C PHE A 91 16.11 -3.20 0.58
N ASP A 92 15.79 -4.48 0.41
CA ASP A 92 15.98 -5.53 1.42
C ASP A 92 15.28 -5.18 2.75
N LEU A 93 15.67 -5.84 3.85
CA LEU A 93 15.19 -5.56 5.21
C LEU A 93 15.96 -4.41 5.88
N GLU A 94 16.17 -3.31 5.16
CA GLU A 94 16.81 -2.13 5.73
C GLU A 94 15.91 -1.49 6.81
N LEU A 95 16.50 -1.14 7.97
CA LEU A 95 15.75 -0.63 9.12
C LEU A 95 14.97 0.65 8.80
N SER A 96 15.50 1.46 7.87
CA SER A 96 14.91 2.68 7.34
C SER A 96 13.59 2.45 6.59
N VAL A 97 13.42 1.26 5.97
CA VAL A 97 12.26 0.90 5.15
C VAL A 97 11.33 -0.05 5.90
N PHE A 98 11.75 -0.59 7.05
CA PHE A 98 10.96 -1.52 7.86
C PHE A 98 9.56 -1.00 8.22
N LEU A 99 9.45 0.26 8.67
CA LEU A 99 8.16 0.89 8.98
C LEU A 99 7.26 1.03 7.75
N CYS A 100 7.85 1.30 6.59
CA CYS A 100 7.12 1.34 5.32
C CYS A 100 6.56 -0.05 4.99
N LEU A 101 7.42 -1.08 5.00
CA LEU A 101 7.02 -2.46 4.72
C LEU A 101 5.95 -2.92 5.69
N ALA A 102 6.13 -2.71 7.00
CA ALA A 102 5.15 -3.09 8.00
C ALA A 102 3.79 -2.39 7.77
N GLY A 103 3.80 -1.09 7.46
CA GLY A 103 2.58 -0.34 7.16
C GLY A 103 1.87 -0.85 5.90
N LEU A 104 2.60 -1.06 4.80
CA LEU A 104 2.05 -1.55 3.53
C LEU A 104 1.55 -2.98 3.63
N TYR A 105 2.30 -3.88 4.28
CA TYR A 105 1.87 -5.26 4.53
C TYR A 105 0.63 -5.32 5.41
N ALA A 106 0.62 -4.58 6.53
CA ALA A 106 -0.53 -4.57 7.43
C ALA A 106 -1.78 -4.00 6.73
N ALA A 107 -1.64 -2.88 5.99
CA ALA A 107 -2.73 -2.29 5.22
C ALA A 107 -3.26 -3.25 4.15
N GLY A 108 -2.36 -3.90 3.41
CA GLY A 108 -2.72 -4.88 2.38
C GLY A 108 -3.45 -6.10 2.96
N VAL A 109 -2.96 -6.68 4.05
CA VAL A 109 -3.59 -7.86 4.69
C VAL A 109 -4.95 -7.52 5.29
N ILE A 110 -5.06 -6.42 6.04
CA ILE A 110 -6.34 -6.00 6.64
C ILE A 110 -7.34 -5.68 5.54
N GLY A 111 -6.91 -4.98 4.49
CA GLY A 111 -7.72 -4.67 3.33
C GLY A 111 -8.27 -5.91 2.61
N LEU A 112 -7.42 -6.91 2.38
CA LEU A 112 -7.81 -8.17 1.76
C LEU A 112 -8.83 -8.93 2.60
N ALA A 113 -8.62 -8.99 3.91
CA ALA A 113 -9.57 -9.63 4.83
C ALA A 113 -10.95 -8.96 4.76
N ILE A 114 -11.00 -7.63 4.75
CA ILE A 114 -12.25 -6.86 4.64
C ILE A 114 -12.87 -7.02 3.24
N GLY A 115 -12.07 -6.93 2.19
CA GLY A 115 -12.53 -7.03 0.80
C GLY A 115 -13.19 -8.37 0.51
N PHE A 116 -12.56 -9.48 0.92
CA PHE A 116 -13.15 -10.82 0.78
C PHE A 116 -14.35 -11.04 1.69
N ALA A 117 -14.33 -10.54 2.93
CA ALA A 117 -15.49 -10.62 3.81
C ALA A 117 -16.71 -9.90 3.21
N ASN A 118 -16.53 -8.70 2.68
CA ASN A 118 -17.58 -7.94 2.02
C ASN A 118 -18.06 -8.63 0.73
N LYS A 119 -17.15 -9.20 -0.06
CA LYS A 119 -17.51 -9.93 -1.29
C LYS A 119 -18.43 -11.12 -0.99
N ARG A 120 -18.07 -11.93 0.01
CA ARG A 120 -18.90 -13.06 0.45
C ARG A 120 -20.28 -12.62 0.95
N ALA A 121 -20.35 -11.47 1.63
CA ALA A 121 -21.63 -10.93 2.12
C ALA A 121 -22.55 -10.46 0.98
N VAL A 122 -21.98 -9.87 -0.08
CA VAL A 122 -22.73 -9.47 -1.28
C VAL A 122 -23.23 -10.69 -2.04
N GLU A 123 -22.36 -11.68 -2.27
CA GLU A 123 -22.74 -12.94 -2.95
C GLU A 123 -23.82 -13.71 -2.19
N ALA A 124 -23.80 -13.70 -0.85
CA ALA A 124 -24.85 -14.31 -0.03
C ALA A 124 -26.18 -13.55 -0.10
N ALA A 125 -26.15 -12.21 -0.14
CA ALA A 125 -27.34 -11.39 -0.24
C ALA A 125 -28.03 -11.51 -1.61
N GLU A 126 -27.25 -11.62 -2.70
CA GLU A 126 -27.76 -11.86 -4.06
C GLU A 126 -28.37 -13.27 -4.21
N ALA A 127 -27.88 -14.25 -3.44
CA ALA A 127 -28.42 -15.61 -3.45
C ALA A 127 -29.75 -15.76 -2.69
N ASP A 128 -30.04 -14.84 -1.76
CA ASP A 128 -31.25 -14.84 -0.92
C ASP A 128 -32.40 -13.97 -1.49
N GLU A 129 -32.20 -13.26 -2.60
CA GLU A 129 -33.30 -12.55 -3.29
C GLU A 129 -34.20 -13.56 -4.05
N PRO A 130 -35.48 -13.73 -3.64
CA PRO A 130 -36.39 -14.59 -4.38
C PRO A 130 -36.78 -13.94 -5.72
N LEU A 131 -36.58 -14.68 -6.81
CA LEU A 131 -37.09 -14.41 -8.16
C LEU A 131 -38.61 -14.13 -8.18
#